data_AF-A0A2X4RNG3-F1
#
_entry.id   AF-A0A2X4RNG3-F1
#
_cell.length_a   1.000
_cell.length_b   1.000
_cell.length_c   1.000
_cell.angle_alpha   90.00
_cell.angle_beta   90.00
_cell.angle_gamma   90.00
#
_symmetry.space_group_name_H-M   'P 1'
#
loop_
_entity.id
_entity.type
_entity.pdbx_description
1 polymer ?
#
loop_
_entity_poly.entity_id
_entity_poly.type
_entity_poly.pdbx_seq_one_letter_code
_entity_poly.pdbx_strand_id
1 'polypeptide(L)'
;MGVLETYFHYRNSGIALVEQASSSPDELRALGADAADATELAHLHRIYFGQTRFTGKQRKARAAAVAQQHSLSVLTLIESYTAKVNKDLDAWNLRIKLAGTPLTVSATSPPSV
;
A
#
# COMPACT_ATOMS: atom_id res chain seq x y z
N MET A 1 11.07 5.46 -20.77
CA MET A 1 10.51 4.25 -20.16
C MET A 1 9.30 3.84 -20.95
N GLY A 2 9.22 2.56 -21.34
CA GLY A 2 8.05 1.97 -21.98
C GLY A 2 6.84 1.94 -21.05
N VAL A 3 5.66 1.71 -21.63
CA VAL A 3 4.38 1.72 -20.90
C VAL A 3 4.37 0.68 -19.78
N LEU A 4 4.88 -0.53 -20.04
CA LEU A 4 4.93 -1.61 -19.04
C LEU A 4 5.94 -1.35 -17.92
N GLU A 5 7.10 -0.78 -18.24
CA GLU A 5 8.11 -0.39 -17.23
C GLU A 5 7.55 0.67 -16.28
N THR A 6 6.83 1.65 -16.83
CA THR A 6 6.17 2.71 -16.05
C THR A 6 5.09 2.13 -15.15
N TYR A 7 4.26 1.23 -15.70
CA TYR A 7 3.24 0.52 -14.94
C TYR A 7 3.83 -0.30 -13.80
N PHE A 8 4.85 -1.12 -14.05
CA PHE A 8 5.50 -1.92 -13.01
C PHE A 8 6.21 -1.06 -11.97
N HIS A 9 6.84 0.04 -12.38
CA HIS A 9 7.45 0.99 -11.45
C HIS A 9 6.44 1.55 -10.46
N TYR A 10 5.31 2.07 -10.93
CA TYR A 10 4.27 2.60 -10.04
C TYR A 10 3.59 1.51 -9.23
N ARG A 11 3.34 0.34 -9.84
CA ARG A 11 2.67 -0.77 -9.15
C ARG A 11 3.52 -1.38 -8.04
N ASN A 12 4.85 -1.40 -8.20
CA ASN A 12 5.80 -1.83 -7.17
C ASN A 12 6.16 -0.71 -6.18
N SER A 13 5.70 0.53 -6.43
CA SER A 13 5.89 1.68 -5.56
C SER A 13 4.56 2.10 -4.94
N GLY A 14 3.87 1.17 -4.26
CA GLY A 14 2.50 1.35 -3.80
C GLY A 14 2.31 2.59 -2.92
N ILE A 15 3.25 2.88 -2.02
CA ILE A 15 3.19 4.09 -1.19
C ILE A 15 3.31 5.37 -2.02
N ALA A 16 4.19 5.40 -3.03
CA ALA A 16 4.35 6.57 -3.89
C ALA A 16 3.08 6.82 -4.74
N LEU A 17 2.43 5.74 -5.20
CA LEU A 17 1.16 5.85 -5.91
C LEU A 17 0.04 6.38 -5.00
N VAL A 18 -0.07 5.84 -3.78
CA VAL A 18 -1.08 6.27 -2.79
C VAL A 18 -0.85 7.70 -2.32
N GLU A 19 0.39 8.19 -2.27
CA GLU A 19 0.72 9.57 -1.95
C GLU A 19 0.11 10.56 -2.95
N GLN A 20 0.12 10.21 -4.24
CA GLN A 20 -0.43 11.03 -5.32
C GLN A 20 -1.95 10.89 -5.48
N ALA A 21 -2.55 9.89 -4.83
CA ALA A 21 -3.99 9.68 -4.87
C ALA A 21 -4.74 10.74 -4.06
N SER A 22 -5.98 11.02 -4.44
CA SER A 22 -6.89 11.82 -3.61
C SER A 22 -7.56 10.96 -2.54
N SER A 23 -7.90 11.58 -1.42
CA SER A 23 -8.79 10.99 -0.41
C SER A 23 -10.26 10.91 -0.86
N SER A 24 -10.60 11.48 -2.03
CA SER A 24 -11.92 11.49 -2.63
C SER A 24 -11.99 10.46 -3.78
N PRO A 25 -12.83 9.42 -3.67
CA PRO A 25 -13.07 8.50 -4.78
C PRO A 25 -13.60 9.22 -6.04
N ASP A 26 -14.38 10.29 -5.87
CA ASP A 26 -15.00 11.02 -6.98
C ASP A 26 -13.96 11.75 -7.82
N GLU A 27 -12.95 12.33 -7.17
CA GLU A 27 -11.82 12.97 -7.86
C GLU A 27 -11.00 11.93 -8.63
N LEU A 28 -10.79 10.74 -8.06
CA LEU A 28 -10.09 9.65 -8.75
C LEU A 28 -10.88 9.11 -9.94
N ARG A 29 -12.21 9.02 -9.83
CA ARG A 29 -13.09 8.65 -10.96
C ARG A 29 -13.05 9.69 -12.07
N ALA A 30 -12.96 10.98 -11.72
CA ALA A 30 -12.80 12.05 -12.71
C ALA A 30 -11.45 11.97 -13.49
N LEU A 31 -10.43 11.32 -12.90
CA LEU A 31 -9.17 11.01 -13.57
C LEU A 31 -9.23 9.75 -14.45
N GLY A 32 -10.37 9.06 -14.48
CA GLY A 32 -10.58 7.85 -15.28
C GLY A 32 -10.36 6.53 -14.55
N ALA A 33 -10.17 6.55 -13.22
CA ALA A 33 -10.18 5.32 -12.43
C ALA A 33 -11.59 4.71 -12.41
N ASP A 34 -11.67 3.39 -12.42
CA ASP A 34 -12.95 2.72 -12.16
C ASP A 34 -13.38 2.87 -10.69
N ALA A 35 -14.62 2.48 -10.39
CA ALA A 35 -15.19 2.66 -9.07
C ALA A 35 -14.47 1.86 -7.97
N ALA A 36 -13.95 0.67 -8.28
CA ALA A 36 -13.24 -0.18 -7.32
C ALA A 36 -11.85 0.41 -7.05
N ASP A 37 -11.08 0.73 -8.09
CA ASP A 37 -9.75 1.32 -7.98
C ASP A 37 -9.79 2.67 -7.25
N ALA A 38 -10.76 3.53 -7.57
CA ALA A 38 -10.95 4.81 -6.90
C ALA A 38 -11.26 4.66 -5.40
N THR A 39 -12.08 3.67 -5.04
CA THR A 39 -12.44 3.41 -3.64
C THR A 39 -11.24 2.88 -2.85
N GLU A 40 -10.50 1.94 -3.44
CA GLU A 40 -9.31 1.33 -2.83
C GLU A 40 -8.21 2.37 -2.61
N LEU A 41 -7.88 3.16 -3.63
CA LEU A 41 -6.85 4.21 -3.56
C LEU A 41 -7.21 5.29 -2.53
N ALA A 42 -8.46 5.77 -2.55
CA ALA A 42 -8.90 6.76 -1.58
C ALA A 42 -8.87 6.21 -0.14
N HIS A 43 -9.22 4.94 0.05
CA HIS A 43 -9.16 4.28 1.35
C HIS A 43 -7.72 4.17 1.87
N LEU A 44 -6.80 3.69 1.03
CA LEU A 44 -5.38 3.60 1.36
C LEU A 44 -4.79 4.98 1.66
N HIS A 45 -5.15 6.00 0.87
CA HIS A 45 -4.69 7.37 1.10
C HIS A 45 -5.12 7.87 2.48
N ARG A 46 -6.38 7.65 2.87
CA ARG A 46 -6.88 8.02 4.21
C ARG A 46 -6.12 7.33 5.33
N ILE A 47 -5.68 6.08 5.14
CA ILE A 47 -4.92 5.34 6.17
C ILE A 47 -3.48 5.83 6.27
N TYR A 48 -2.78 5.92 5.13
CA TYR A 48 -1.33 6.18 5.12
C TYR A 48 -0.98 7.68 5.13
N PHE A 49 -1.87 8.55 4.67
CA PHE A 49 -1.65 10.00 4.56
C PHE A 49 -2.72 10.85 5.26
N GLY A 50 -3.86 10.26 5.63
CA GLY A 50 -4.89 10.95 6.39
C GLY A 50 -4.51 11.23 7.85
N GLN A 51 -5.36 12.00 8.53
CA GLN A 51 -5.16 12.39 9.92
C GLN A 51 -5.28 11.19 10.86
N THR A 52 -4.34 11.06 11.81
CA THR A 52 -4.37 10.02 12.84
C THR A 52 -3.64 10.47 14.10
N ARG A 53 -4.09 10.01 15.27
CA ARG A 53 -3.36 10.20 16.54
C ARG A 53 -2.04 9.43 16.60
N PHE A 54 -1.83 8.46 15.70
CA PHE A 54 -0.64 7.60 15.67
C PHE A 54 0.35 8.02 14.56
N THR A 55 0.56 9.33 14.36
CA THR A 55 1.42 9.89 13.29
C THR A 55 2.82 9.28 13.23
N GLY A 56 3.43 9.02 14.39
CA GLY A 56 4.74 8.36 14.46
C GLY A 56 4.73 6.92 13.94
N LYS A 57 3.63 6.18 14.12
CA LYS A 57 3.46 4.82 13.61
C LYS A 57 3.10 4.81 12.13
N GLN A 58 2.26 5.74 11.69
CA GLN A 58 1.95 5.96 10.28
C GLN A 58 3.24 6.22 9.48
N ARG A 59 4.10 7.13 9.95
CA ARG A 59 5.40 7.39 9.31
C ARG A 59 6.29 6.15 9.25
N LYS A 60 6.36 5.36 10.33
CA LYS A 60 7.13 4.11 10.37
C LYS A 60 6.59 3.06 9.40
N ALA A 61 5.27 2.90 9.32
CA ALA A 61 4.64 1.96 8.39
C ALA A 61 4.92 2.35 6.94
N ARG A 62 4.80 3.65 6.59
CA ARG A 62 5.15 4.15 5.26
C ARG A 62 6.62 3.89 4.93
N ALA A 63 7.54 4.25 5.83
CA ALA A 63 8.97 4.06 5.61
C ALA A 63 9.34 2.58 5.41
N ALA A 64 8.75 1.68 6.20
CA ALA A 64 8.94 0.25 6.05
C ALA A 64 8.41 -0.25 4.70
N ALA A 65 7.21 0.17 4.30
CA ALA A 65 6.62 -0.23 3.03
C ALA A 65 7.38 0.30 1.79
N VAL A 66 7.95 1.51 1.87
CA VAL A 66 8.85 2.04 0.84
C VAL A 66 10.15 1.23 0.78
N ALA A 67 10.75 0.91 1.93
CA ALA A 67 11.98 0.13 1.99
C ALA A 67 11.81 -1.29 1.41
N GLN A 68 10.62 -1.89 1.56
CA GLN A 68 10.29 -3.21 1.02
C GLN A 68 9.70 -3.17 -0.39
N GLN A 69 9.53 -1.99 -0.99
CA GLN A 69 8.88 -1.82 -2.30
C GLN A 69 7.51 -2.53 -2.38
N HIS A 70 6.70 -2.34 -1.35
CA HIS A 70 5.37 -2.96 -1.31
C HIS A 70 4.47 -2.39 -2.41
N SER A 71 3.87 -3.30 -3.17
CA SER A 71 2.88 -2.96 -4.18
C SER A 71 1.53 -2.59 -3.57
N LEU A 72 0.65 -1.95 -4.35
CA LEU A 72 -0.70 -1.59 -3.92
C LEU A 72 -1.46 -2.81 -3.34
N SER A 73 -1.41 -3.95 -4.04
CA SER A 73 -2.08 -5.18 -3.61
C SER A 73 -1.58 -5.70 -2.26
N VAL A 74 -0.30 -5.49 -1.95
CA VAL A 74 0.27 -5.87 -0.65
C VAL A 74 -0.20 -4.93 0.44
N LEU A 75 -0.28 -3.62 0.17
CA LEU A 75 -0.84 -2.66 1.12
C LEU A 75 -2.30 -3.02 1.46
N THR A 76 -3.11 -3.33 0.45
CA THR A 76 -4.51 -3.76 0.64
C THR A 76 -4.62 -5.06 1.43
N LEU A 77 -3.71 -6.02 1.18
CA LEU A 77 -3.63 -7.25 1.97
C LEU A 77 -3.30 -6.95 3.45
N ILE A 78 -2.33 -6.07 3.71
CA ILE A 78 -2.00 -5.61 5.07
C ILE A 78 -3.24 -5.02 5.73
N GLU A 79 -3.97 -4.14 5.03
CA GLU A 79 -5.17 -3.52 5.58
C GLU A 79 -6.25 -4.54 5.93
N SER A 80 -6.45 -5.57 5.08
CA SER A 80 -7.40 -6.65 5.35
C SER A 80 -7.10 -7.42 6.65
N TYR A 81 -5.82 -7.57 7.02
CA TYR A 81 -5.42 -8.17 8.29
C TYR A 81 -5.57 -7.21 9.46
N THR A 82 -5.21 -5.94 9.28
CA THR A 82 -5.35 -4.94 10.36
C THR A 82 -6.80 -4.62 10.69
N ALA A 83 -7.71 -4.72 9.73
CA ALA A 83 -9.14 -4.55 9.92
C ALA A 83 -9.75 -5.58 10.89
N LYS A 84 -9.09 -6.74 11.08
CA LYS A 84 -9.52 -7.78 12.04
C LYS A 84 -9.08 -7.50 13.48
N VAL A 85 -8.32 -6.42 13.71
CA VAL A 85 -7.77 -6.08 15.02
C VAL A 85 -8.64 -5.01 15.67
N ASN A 86 -9.21 -5.33 16.84
CA ASN A 86 -10.16 -4.45 17.53
C ASN A 86 -9.52 -3.21 18.18
N LYS A 87 -8.20 -3.19 18.36
CA LYS A 87 -7.47 -2.10 19.03
C LYS A 87 -6.62 -1.34 18.01
N ASP A 88 -6.87 -0.05 17.86
CA ASP A 88 -6.13 0.80 16.91
C ASP A 88 -4.61 0.73 17.09
N LEU A 89 -4.15 0.72 18.35
CA LEU A 89 -2.73 0.65 18.67
C LEU A 89 -2.11 -0.64 18.12
N ASP A 90 -2.81 -1.76 18.31
CA ASP A 90 -2.36 -3.08 17.85
C ASP A 90 -2.47 -3.19 16.33
N ALA A 91 -3.50 -2.60 15.73
CA ALA A 91 -3.63 -2.48 14.27
C ALA A 91 -2.43 -1.73 13.67
N TRP A 92 -2.00 -0.62 14.28
CA TRP A 92 -0.81 0.11 13.85
C TRP A 92 0.48 -0.67 14.07
N ASN A 93 0.61 -1.39 15.18
CA ASN A 93 1.76 -2.26 15.43
C ASN A 93 1.83 -3.38 14.39
N LEU A 94 0.70 -4.00 14.06
CA LEU A 94 0.59 -5.02 13.03
C LEU A 94 0.93 -4.45 11.65
N ARG A 95 0.42 -3.25 11.31
CA ARG A 95 0.73 -2.57 10.04
C ARG A 95 2.22 -2.35 9.85
N ILE A 96 2.92 -1.84 10.88
CA ILE A 96 4.39 -1.67 10.85
C ILE A 96 5.09 -3.03 10.67
N LYS A 97 4.65 -4.05 11.41
CA LYS A 97 5.25 -5.38 11.34
C LYS A 97 5.13 -5.97 9.94
N LEU A 98 3.94 -5.96 9.35
CA LEU A 98 3.71 -6.50 8.01
C LEU A 98 4.37 -5.65 6.92
N ALA A 99 4.35 -4.33 7.04
CA ALA A 99 5.05 -3.43 6.13
C ALA A 99 6.57 -3.62 6.17
N GLY A 100 7.13 -4.09 7.29
CA GLY A 100 8.55 -4.39 7.45
C GLY A 100 8.97 -5.79 6.98
N THR A 101 8.01 -6.69 6.70
CA THR A 101 8.32 -8.04 6.23
C THR A 101 8.69 -7.97 4.74
N PRO A 102 9.88 -8.45 4.34
CA PRO A 102 10.21 -8.59 2.94
C PRO A 102 9.20 -9.52 2.26
N LEU A 103 8.72 -9.13 1.08
CA LEU A 103 8.02 -10.07 0.22
C LEU A 103 9.08 -11.08 -0.23
N THR A 104 9.16 -12.22 0.45
CA THR A 104 9.89 -13.37 -0.08
C THR A 104 9.17 -13.75 -1.37
N VAL A 105 9.62 -13.18 -2.49
CA VAL A 105 9.50 -13.84 -3.77
C VAL A 105 10.33 -15.09 -3.59
N SER A 106 9.67 -16.19 -3.22
CA SER A 106 10.17 -17.51 -3.55
C SER A 106 10.25 -17.51 -5.07
N ALA A 107 11.37 -17.01 -5.59
CA ALA A 107 11.81 -17.32 -6.92
C ALA A 107 11.98 -18.83 -6.87
N THR A 108 10.95 -19.55 -7.30
CA THR A 108 11.08 -20.92 -7.75
C THR A 108 12.19 -20.88 -8.77
N SER A 109 13.38 -21.29 -8.33
CA SER A 109 14.52 -21.54 -9.19
C SER A 109 13.99 -22.37 -10.35
N PRO A 110 14.14 -21.95 -11.62
CA PRO A 110 13.97 -22.90 -12.70
C PRO A 110 14.97 -24.04 -12.44
N PRO A 111 14.58 -25.31 -12.65
CA PRO A 111 15.51 -26.41 -12.48
C PRO A 111 16.72 -26.16 -13.39
N SER A 112 17.90 -26.13 -12.77
CA SER A 112 19.15 -26.18 -13.50
C SER A 112 19.25 -27.55 -14.19
N VAL A 113 19.37 -27.47 -15.52
CA VAL A 113 19.74 -28.52 -16.50
C VAL A 113 18.63 -29.52 -16.84
#